data_AF-A0AA35N4I2-F1
#
_entry.id   AF-A0AA35N4I2-F1
#
_cell.length_a   1.000
_cell.length_b   1.000
_cell.length_c   1.000
_cell.angle_alpha   90.00
_cell.angle_beta   90.00
_cell.angle_gamma   90.00
#
_symmetry.space_group_name_H-M   'P 1'
#
loop_
_entity.id
_entity.type
_entity.pdbx_description
1 polymer ?
#
loop_
_entity_poly.entity_id
_entity_poly.type
_entity_poly.pdbx_seq_one_letter_code
_entity_poly.pdbx_strand_id
1 'polypeptide(L)'
;MSVALMVVDARFDVLKPVRSQMGLVLMESYWITDLPQRAWQGVAGQFGSRTELIAENEKLKTEALLLQGRLQKLAALTEQNVRLRELLNSSALVNEKVEVAELIGVDPNPFTHRILINKGERDGVFLGQPVLDARGLMGQVVELDALHLAGAVADGYHP
;
A
#
# COMPACT_ATOMS: atom_id res chain seq x y z
N MET A 1 34.02 -89.00 34.68
CA MET A 1 33.57 -87.77 34.00
C MET A 1 34.16 -87.57 32.60
N SER A 2 35.06 -88.43 32.10
CA SER A 2 35.53 -88.35 30.69
C SER A 2 34.80 -89.33 29.76
N VAL A 3 34.38 -90.49 30.29
CA VAL A 3 33.55 -91.47 29.56
C VAL A 3 32.15 -90.92 29.24
N ALA A 4 31.60 -90.08 30.13
CA ALA A 4 30.32 -89.42 29.90
C ALA A 4 30.39 -88.42 28.72
N LEU A 5 31.49 -87.66 28.59
CA LEU A 5 31.71 -86.76 27.46
C LEU A 5 31.91 -87.52 26.14
N MET A 6 32.58 -88.68 26.18
CA MET A 6 32.80 -89.51 24.99
C MET A 6 31.51 -90.20 24.48
N VAL A 7 30.58 -90.54 25.39
CA VAL A 7 29.25 -91.08 25.03
C VAL A 7 28.32 -89.99 24.50
N VAL A 8 28.47 -88.76 25.00
CA VAL A 8 27.79 -87.59 24.41
C VAL A 8 28.37 -87.36 23.00
N ASP A 9 29.71 -87.45 22.83
CA ASP A 9 30.46 -87.28 21.57
C ASP A 9 30.08 -88.31 20.47
N ALA A 10 29.90 -89.57 20.87
CA ALA A 10 29.46 -90.64 19.98
C ALA A 10 27.98 -90.54 19.52
N ARG A 11 27.19 -89.59 20.07
CA ARG A 11 25.82 -89.28 19.64
C ARG A 11 25.70 -87.95 18.88
N PHE A 12 26.80 -87.27 18.53
CA PHE A 12 26.78 -85.99 17.79
C PHE A 12 26.33 -86.10 16.31
N ASP A 13 25.89 -87.27 15.85
CA ASP A 13 25.06 -87.34 14.63
C ASP A 13 23.68 -86.70 14.81
N VAL A 14 23.25 -86.41 16.05
CA VAL A 14 22.00 -85.70 16.36
C VAL A 14 22.17 -84.17 16.34
N LEU A 15 23.38 -83.65 16.17
CA LEU A 15 23.64 -82.20 15.99
C LEU A 15 23.73 -81.78 14.51
N LYS A 16 23.62 -82.73 13.58
CA LYS A 16 23.51 -82.46 12.14
C LYS A 16 22.25 -81.69 11.70
N PRO A 17 21.03 -81.88 12.28
CA PRO A 17 19.87 -81.09 11.90
C PRO A 17 19.89 -79.66 12.50
N VAL A 18 20.66 -79.42 13.57
CA VAL A 18 20.81 -78.08 14.16
C VAL A 18 21.68 -77.20 13.28
N ARG A 19 22.73 -77.75 12.65
CA ARG A 19 23.58 -77.01 11.71
C ARG A 19 22.88 -76.66 10.40
N SER A 20 21.91 -77.46 9.95
CA SER A 20 21.11 -77.13 8.75
C SER A 20 19.99 -76.11 9.01
N GLN A 21 19.57 -75.92 10.27
CA GLN A 21 18.66 -74.83 10.64
C GLN A 21 19.41 -73.54 11.00
N MET A 22 20.58 -73.64 11.66
CA MET A 22 21.46 -72.49 11.92
C MET A 22 22.03 -71.90 10.61
N GLY A 23 22.20 -72.70 9.56
CA GLY A 23 22.58 -72.21 8.23
C GLY A 23 21.53 -71.31 7.57
N LEU A 24 20.25 -71.42 7.96
CA LEU A 24 19.18 -70.54 7.49
C LEU A 24 19.06 -69.28 8.37
N VAL A 25 19.24 -69.41 9.69
CA VAL A 25 19.23 -68.26 10.62
C VAL A 25 20.41 -67.31 10.35
N LEU A 26 21.58 -67.85 9.97
CA LEU A 26 22.76 -67.04 9.62
C LEU A 26 22.63 -66.32 8.26
N MET A 27 21.72 -66.76 7.37
CA MET A 27 21.41 -66.04 6.13
C MET A 27 20.28 -65.02 6.29
N GLU A 28 19.49 -65.12 7.35
CA GLU A 28 18.39 -64.19 7.64
C GLU A 28 18.86 -62.91 8.36
N SER A 29 20.08 -62.92 8.91
CA SER A 29 20.67 -61.77 9.61
C SER A 29 21.13 -60.63 8.69
N TYR A 30 21.20 -60.84 7.37
CA TYR A 30 21.58 -59.78 6.41
C TYR A 30 20.43 -58.82 6.07
N TRP A 31 19.18 -59.11 6.46
CA TRP A 31 18.04 -58.24 6.16
C TRP A 31 17.74 -57.21 7.27
N ILE A 32 18.26 -57.44 8.48
CA ILE A 32 18.00 -56.59 9.66
C ILE A 32 18.96 -55.39 9.72
N THR A 33 20.09 -55.42 9.03
CA THR A 33 21.08 -54.33 9.10
C THR A 33 20.59 -53.05 8.42
N ASP A 34 19.85 -53.14 7.31
CA ASP A 34 19.43 -51.96 6.51
C ASP A 34 18.01 -51.47 6.81
N LEU A 35 17.19 -52.29 7.48
CA LEU A 35 15.82 -51.94 7.89
C LEU A 35 15.75 -50.76 8.88
N PRO A 36 16.51 -50.75 9.99
CA PRO A 36 16.42 -49.66 10.97
C PRO A 36 16.90 -48.34 10.38
N GLN A 37 17.91 -48.34 9.50
CA GLN A 37 18.39 -47.11 8.85
C GLN A 37 17.34 -46.51 7.90
N ARG A 38 16.69 -47.33 7.07
CA ARG A 38 15.64 -46.88 6.15
C ARG A 38 14.36 -46.44 6.88
N ALA A 39 13.96 -47.16 7.93
CA ALA A 39 12.84 -46.78 8.77
C ALA A 39 13.10 -45.43 9.48
N TRP A 40 14.33 -45.20 9.95
CA TRP A 40 14.72 -43.94 10.58
C TRP A 40 14.73 -42.77 9.57
N GLN A 41 15.22 -43.00 8.35
CA GLN A 41 15.22 -41.99 7.29
C GLN A 41 13.81 -41.62 6.80
N GLY A 42 12.90 -42.60 6.66
CA GLY A 42 11.52 -42.35 6.22
C GLY A 42 10.69 -41.57 7.25
N VAL A 43 10.86 -41.89 8.54
CA VAL A 43 10.22 -41.14 9.64
C VAL A 43 10.78 -39.72 9.68
N ALA A 44 12.11 -39.54 9.64
CA ALA A 44 12.73 -38.21 9.65
C ALA A 44 12.32 -37.34 8.45
N GLY A 45 12.23 -37.91 7.24
CA GLY A 45 11.85 -37.17 6.02
C GLY A 45 10.38 -36.71 6.00
N GLN A 46 9.46 -37.52 6.52
CA GLN A 46 8.03 -37.15 6.61
C GLN A 46 7.79 -36.04 7.65
N PHE A 47 8.49 -36.10 8.79
CA PHE A 47 8.38 -35.06 9.82
C PHE A 47 9.06 -33.76 9.40
N GLY A 48 10.23 -33.83 8.76
CA GLY A 48 10.96 -32.67 8.23
C GLY A 48 10.16 -31.92 7.15
N SER A 49 9.58 -32.65 6.19
CA SER A 49 8.79 -32.04 5.11
C SER A 49 7.52 -31.35 5.61
N ARG A 50 6.83 -31.90 6.61
CA ARG A 50 5.66 -31.23 7.20
C ARG A 50 6.02 -29.95 7.94
N THR A 51 7.12 -29.95 8.71
CA THR A 51 7.58 -28.73 9.39
C THR A 51 8.05 -27.67 8.41
N GLU A 52 8.69 -28.07 7.32
CA GLU A 52 9.16 -27.17 6.26
C GLU A 52 7.98 -26.54 5.51
N LEU A 53 6.97 -27.35 5.14
CA LEU A 53 5.73 -26.85 4.50
C LEU A 53 4.96 -25.87 5.40
N ILE A 54 4.91 -26.12 6.72
CA ILE A 54 4.26 -25.20 7.67
C ILE A 54 5.05 -23.89 7.75
N ALA A 55 6.38 -23.96 7.87
CA ALA A 55 7.24 -22.78 7.91
C ALA A 55 7.12 -21.95 6.61
N GLU A 56 7.07 -22.62 5.46
CA GLU A 56 6.88 -21.96 4.17
C GLU A 56 5.49 -21.34 4.04
N ASN A 57 4.44 -21.99 4.54
CA ASN A 57 3.10 -21.43 4.54
C ASN A 57 3.00 -20.15 5.40
N GLU A 58 3.60 -20.16 6.59
CA GLU A 58 3.66 -18.97 7.45
C GLU A 58 4.49 -17.85 6.81
N LYS A 59 5.62 -18.19 6.16
CA LYS A 59 6.39 -17.22 5.37
C LYS A 59 5.56 -16.62 4.25
N LEU A 60 4.86 -17.42 3.46
CA LEU A 60 4.01 -16.93 2.37
C LEU A 60 2.85 -16.07 2.87
N LYS A 61 2.23 -16.42 4.01
CA LYS A 61 1.20 -15.58 4.64
C LYS A 61 1.75 -14.24 5.08
N THR A 62 2.92 -14.21 5.71
CA THR A 62 3.55 -12.94 6.12
C THR A 62 3.92 -12.06 4.93
N GLU A 63 4.45 -12.65 3.85
CA GLU A 63 4.70 -11.93 2.60
C GLU A 63 3.41 -11.38 1.98
N ALA A 64 2.33 -12.17 1.96
CA ALA A 64 1.03 -11.75 1.44
C ALA A 64 0.46 -10.56 2.23
N LEU A 65 0.52 -10.60 3.57
CA LEU A 65 0.09 -9.48 4.42
C LEU A 65 0.92 -8.22 4.16
N LEU A 66 2.22 -8.37 3.99
CA LEU A 66 3.12 -7.24 3.71
C LEU A 66 2.82 -6.62 2.34
N LEU A 67 2.61 -7.46 1.31
CA LEU A 67 2.21 -7.00 -0.02
C LEU A 67 0.85 -6.30 -0.01
N GLN A 68 -0.12 -6.83 0.73
CA GLN A 68 -1.43 -6.20 0.89
C GLN A 68 -1.32 -4.82 1.53
N GLY A 69 -0.47 -4.66 2.56
CA GLY A 69 -0.18 -3.35 3.15
C GLY A 69 0.45 -2.37 2.17
N ARG A 70 1.38 -2.84 1.32
CA ARG A 70 1.98 -2.02 0.25
C ARG A 70 0.93 -1.56 -0.77
N LEU A 71 0.02 -2.44 -1.17
CA LEU A 71 -1.07 -2.10 -2.10
C LEU A 71 -2.01 -1.04 -1.52
N GLN A 72 -2.40 -1.16 -0.24
CA GLN A 72 -3.20 -0.14 0.43
C GLN A 72 -2.49 1.22 0.47
N LYS A 73 -1.18 1.23 0.76
CA LYS A 73 -0.38 2.46 0.74
C LYS A 73 -0.32 3.08 -0.65
N LEU A 74 -0.15 2.27 -1.70
CA LEU A 74 -0.16 2.76 -3.07
C LEU A 74 -1.52 3.36 -3.44
N ALA A 75 -2.62 2.69 -3.10
CA ALA A 75 -3.97 3.22 -3.32
C ALA A 75 -4.16 4.59 -2.65
N ALA A 76 -3.77 4.72 -1.38
CA ALA A 76 -3.84 5.99 -0.65
C ALA A 76 -2.97 7.08 -1.29
N LEU A 77 -1.74 6.76 -1.71
CA LEU A 77 -0.86 7.71 -2.39
C LEU A 77 -1.42 8.15 -3.75
N THR A 78 -2.05 7.25 -4.50
CA THR A 78 -2.69 7.60 -5.78
C THR A 78 -3.89 8.52 -5.57
N GLU A 79 -4.72 8.28 -4.55
CA GLU A 79 -5.84 9.14 -4.20
C GLU A 79 -5.35 10.54 -3.78
N GLN A 80 -4.31 10.61 -2.96
CA GLN A 80 -3.67 11.88 -2.58
C GLN A 80 -3.13 12.62 -3.81
N ASN A 81 -2.51 11.93 -4.75
CA ASN A 81 -2.01 12.55 -5.98
C ASN A 81 -3.15 13.13 -6.83
N VAL A 82 -4.24 12.38 -7.00
CA VAL A 82 -5.44 12.85 -7.70
C VAL A 82 -6.02 14.09 -7.02
N ARG A 83 -6.23 14.02 -5.70
CA ARG A 83 -6.75 15.16 -4.92
C ARG A 83 -5.85 16.39 -5.02
N LEU A 84 -4.53 16.23 -4.93
CA LEU A 84 -3.59 17.34 -5.09
C LEU A 84 -3.68 17.97 -6.48
N ARG A 85 -3.82 17.16 -7.54
CA ARG A 85 -4.04 17.65 -8.90
C ARG A 85 -5.35 18.40 -9.03
N GLU A 86 -6.42 17.89 -8.42
CA GLU A 86 -7.72 18.58 -8.36
C GLU A 86 -7.59 19.93 -7.65
N LEU A 87 -6.91 19.98 -6.51
CA LEU A 87 -6.67 21.23 -5.77
C LEU A 87 -5.82 22.23 -6.55
N LEU A 88 -4.79 21.77 -7.26
CA LEU A 88 -3.98 22.62 -8.13
C LEU A 88 -4.77 23.14 -9.33
N ASN A 89 -5.61 22.29 -9.94
CA ASN A 89 -6.48 22.70 -11.05
C ASN A 89 -7.57 23.66 -10.56
N SER A 90 -8.19 23.42 -9.40
CA SER A 90 -9.15 24.35 -8.81
C SER A 90 -8.48 25.66 -8.38
N SER A 91 -7.25 25.61 -7.84
CA SER A 91 -6.49 26.82 -7.54
C SER A 91 -6.08 27.57 -8.80
N ALA A 92 -5.82 26.87 -9.92
CA ALA A 92 -5.56 27.51 -11.21
C ALA A 92 -6.83 28.16 -11.78
N LEU A 93 -8.01 27.61 -11.51
CA LEU A 93 -9.30 28.25 -11.80
C LEU A 93 -9.58 29.46 -10.88
N VAL A 94 -9.11 29.43 -9.62
CA VAL A 94 -9.22 30.55 -8.65
C VAL A 94 -8.06 31.56 -8.78
N ASN A 95 -7.10 31.33 -9.69
CA ASN A 95 -6.16 32.36 -10.15
C ASN A 95 -6.85 33.35 -11.10
N GLU A 96 -8.07 33.79 -10.76
CA GLU A 96 -8.61 35.02 -11.29
C GLU A 96 -7.63 36.13 -10.89
N LYS A 97 -7.06 36.82 -11.89
CA LYS A 97 -6.15 37.94 -11.65
C LYS A 97 -6.88 39.00 -10.82
N VAL A 98 -6.49 39.12 -9.55
CA VAL A 98 -6.96 40.20 -8.68
C VAL A 98 -6.09 41.42 -8.99
N GLU A 99 -6.64 42.35 -9.75
CA GLU A 99 -6.00 43.64 -10.03
C GLU A 99 -6.38 44.63 -8.91
N VAL A 100 -5.37 45.22 -8.28
CA VAL A 100 -5.58 46.23 -7.23
C VAL A 100 -5.84 47.58 -7.90
N ALA A 101 -6.95 48.21 -7.53
CA ALA A 101 -7.33 49.53 -7.99
C ALA A 101 -7.48 50.50 -6.81
N GLU A 102 -7.12 51.75 -7.01
CA GLU A 102 -7.29 52.82 -6.03
C GLU A 102 -8.53 53.65 -6.36
N LEU A 103 -9.26 54.04 -5.32
CA LEU A 103 -10.38 54.97 -5.40
C LEU A 103 -9.86 56.38 -5.70
N ILE A 104 -10.26 56.96 -6.83
CA ILE A 104 -9.85 58.30 -7.25
C ILE A 104 -10.97 59.35 -7.12
N GLY A 105 -12.21 58.89 -6.95
CA GLY A 105 -13.36 59.79 -6.85
C GLY A 105 -14.64 59.06 -6.50
N VAL A 106 -15.60 59.81 -5.98
CA VAL A 106 -16.96 59.35 -5.72
C VAL A 106 -17.89 60.22 -6.54
N ASP A 107 -18.86 59.62 -7.21
CA ASP A 107 -19.87 60.37 -7.95
C ASP A 107 -20.68 61.23 -6.97
N PRO A 108 -20.78 62.56 -7.18
CA PRO A 108 -21.52 63.46 -6.29
C PRO A 108 -23.04 63.24 -6.33
N ASN A 109 -23.57 62.41 -7.24
CA ASN A 109 -25.00 62.14 -7.32
C ASN A 109 -25.49 61.21 -6.17
N PRO A 110 -26.35 61.69 -5.25
CA PRO A 110 -26.81 60.92 -4.09
C PRO A 110 -27.74 59.75 -4.47
N PHE A 111 -28.24 59.69 -5.70
CA PHE A 111 -29.10 58.61 -6.18
C PHE A 111 -28.32 57.45 -6.81
N THR A 112 -27.04 57.65 -7.12
CA THR A 112 -26.16 56.64 -7.73
C THR A 112 -24.86 56.57 -6.95
N HIS A 113 -24.77 55.62 -6.02
CA HIS A 113 -23.56 55.35 -5.23
C HIS A 113 -22.47 54.72 -6.12
N ARG A 114 -21.80 55.56 -6.92
CA ARG A 114 -20.75 55.16 -7.85
C ARG A 114 -19.40 55.64 -7.36
N ILE A 115 -18.41 54.79 -7.53
CA ILE A 115 -17.01 55.09 -7.25
C ILE A 115 -16.21 55.01 -8.55
N LEU A 116 -15.21 55.88 -8.67
CA LEU A 116 -14.27 55.91 -9.77
C LEU A 116 -12.96 55.28 -9.31
N ILE A 117 -12.48 54.29 -10.06
CA ILE A 117 -11.21 53.60 -9.78
C ILE A 117 -10.15 53.92 -10.85
N ASN A 118 -8.88 53.91 -10.48
CA ASN A 118 -7.75 54.19 -11.38
C ASN A 118 -7.37 53.02 -12.32
N LYS A 119 -8.34 52.17 -12.67
CA LYS A 119 -8.16 51.04 -13.58
C LYS A 119 -9.26 51.03 -14.64
N GLY A 120 -8.90 50.81 -15.90
CA GLY A 120 -9.84 50.80 -17.03
C GLY A 120 -9.61 49.65 -18.00
N GLU A 121 -10.17 49.75 -19.21
CA GLU A 121 -10.10 48.68 -20.22
C GLU A 121 -8.65 48.26 -20.55
N ARG A 122 -7.71 49.22 -20.54
CA ARG A 122 -6.28 48.97 -20.77
C ARG A 122 -5.61 48.16 -19.66
N ASP A 123 -6.14 48.21 -18.44
CA ASP A 123 -5.69 47.41 -17.30
C ASP A 123 -6.36 46.02 -17.28
N GLY A 124 -7.18 45.70 -18.30
CA GLY A 124 -7.91 44.44 -18.39
C GLY A 124 -9.24 44.43 -17.62
N VAL A 125 -9.71 45.60 -17.17
CA VAL A 125 -11.01 45.73 -16.51
C VAL A 125 -12.14 45.65 -17.53
N PHE A 126 -13.21 44.90 -17.23
CA PHE A 126 -14.36 44.71 -18.11
C PHE A 126 -15.70 45.00 -17.43
N LEU A 127 -16.75 45.26 -18.22
CA LEU A 127 -18.10 45.53 -17.72
C LEU A 127 -18.68 44.31 -17.00
N GLY A 128 -19.27 44.53 -15.82
CA GLY A 128 -19.80 43.48 -14.95
C GLY A 128 -18.74 42.78 -14.08
N GLN A 129 -17.47 43.19 -14.17
CA GLN A 129 -16.43 42.62 -13.31
C GLN A 129 -16.73 42.90 -11.83
N PRO A 130 -16.67 41.89 -10.94
CA PRO A 130 -16.91 42.07 -9.52
C PRO A 130 -15.78 42.89 -8.87
N VAL A 131 -16.16 43.82 -8.00
CA VAL A 131 -15.25 44.65 -7.20
C VAL A 131 -15.38 44.22 -5.74
N LEU A 132 -14.24 43.95 -5.09
CA LEU A 132 -14.15 43.43 -3.73
C LEU A 132 -13.53 44.49 -2.80
N ASP A 133 -14.07 44.63 -1.59
CA ASP A 133 -13.50 45.37 -0.47
C ASP A 133 -12.99 44.37 0.60
N ALA A 134 -12.33 44.85 1.66
CA ALA A 134 -11.79 44.07 2.78
C ALA A 134 -12.81 43.15 3.47
N ARG A 135 -14.11 43.35 3.25
CA ARG A 135 -15.21 42.56 3.84
C ARG A 135 -15.92 41.65 2.84
N GLY A 136 -15.58 41.69 1.55
CA GLY A 136 -16.23 40.89 0.50
C GLY A 136 -16.67 41.72 -0.70
N LEU A 137 -17.65 41.22 -1.45
CA LEU A 137 -18.13 41.85 -2.68
C LEU A 137 -18.74 43.23 -2.39
N MET A 138 -18.15 44.28 -2.97
CA MET A 138 -18.60 45.67 -2.87
C MET A 138 -19.59 46.01 -4.00
N GLY A 139 -19.42 45.41 -5.18
CA GLY A 139 -20.32 45.60 -6.31
C GLY A 139 -19.68 45.20 -7.64
N GLN A 140 -20.00 45.92 -8.72
CA GLN A 140 -19.51 45.59 -10.06
C GLN A 140 -19.21 46.82 -10.91
N VAL A 141 -18.32 46.66 -11.89
CA VAL A 141 -18.00 47.67 -12.90
C VAL A 141 -19.21 47.87 -13.82
N VAL A 142 -19.71 49.10 -13.92
CA VAL A 142 -20.86 49.45 -14.76
C VAL A 142 -20.49 50.37 -15.92
N GLU A 143 -19.30 50.94 -15.89
CA GLU A 143 -18.84 51.93 -16.87
C GLU A 143 -17.33 51.80 -17.06
N LEU A 144 -16.87 51.85 -18.30
CA LEU A 144 -15.45 51.83 -18.67
C LEU A 144 -15.13 53.09 -19.47
N ASP A 145 -14.04 53.76 -19.11
CA ASP A 145 -13.46 54.83 -19.91
C ASP A 145 -12.19 54.34 -20.61
N ALA A 146 -11.91 54.88 -21.79
CA ALA A 146 -10.74 54.52 -22.60
C ALA A 146 -9.42 54.97 -21.95
N LEU A 147 -9.47 55.96 -21.07
CA LEU A 147 -8.39 56.37 -20.20
C LEU A 147 -8.54 55.65 -18.86
N HIS A 148 -7.69 54.67 -18.54
CA HIS A 148 -7.42 53.99 -17.24
C HIS A 148 -8.45 54.06 -16.09
N LEU A 149 -9.73 54.30 -16.33
CA LEU A 149 -10.73 54.64 -15.33
C LEU A 149 -11.95 53.76 -15.56
N ALA A 150 -12.52 53.27 -14.47
CA ALA A 150 -13.77 52.54 -14.49
C ALA A 150 -14.68 53.07 -13.40
N GLY A 151 -15.97 53.15 -13.72
CA GLY A 151 -17.04 53.42 -12.76
C GLY A 151 -17.56 52.10 -12.21
N ALA A 152 -17.48 51.92 -10.90
CA ALA A 152 -18.09 50.78 -10.21
C ALA A 152 -19.24 51.24 -9.34
N VAL A 153 -20.34 50.47 -9.32
CA VAL A 153 -21.44 50.69 -8.38
C VAL A 153 -21.08 49.99 -7.09
N ALA A 154 -21.13 50.74 -5.99
CA ALA A 154 -21.10 50.17 -4.65
C ALA A 154 -22.56 49.83 -4.29
N ASP A 155 -22.90 48.55 -4.24
CA ASP A 155 -24.20 48.16 -3.71
C ASP A 155 -24.18 48.38 -2.20
N GLY A 156 -25.13 49.17 -1.71
CA GLY A 156 -25.02 49.85 -0.42
C GLY A 156 -24.71 48.90 0.75
N TYR A 157 -23.49 49.00 1.28
CA TYR A 157 -23.16 48.57 2.64
C TYR A 157 -22.64 49.77 3.43
N HIS A 158 -23.59 50.54 3.97
CA HIS A 158 -23.32 51.41 5.11
C HIS A 158 -23.33 50.55 6.39
N PRO A 159 -22.36 50.71 7.31
CA PRO A 159 -22.52 50.24 8.68
C PRO A 159 -23.68 50.96 9.39
#